data_AF-A0AA88HQF0-F1
#
_entry.id   AF-A0AA88HQF0-F1
#
_cell.length_a   1.000
_cell.length_b   1.000
_cell.length_c   1.000
_cell.angle_alpha   90.00
_cell.angle_beta   90.00
_cell.angle_gamma   90.00
#
_symmetry.space_group_name_H-M   'P 1'
#
loop_
_entity.id
_entity.type
_entity.pdbx_description
1 polymer ?
#
loop_
_entity_poly.entity_id
_entity_poly.type
_entity_poly.pdbx_seq_one_letter_code
_entity_poly.pdbx_strand_id
1 'polypeptide(L)'
;MPLPPALAARLAKRGLLSKTVENESQEEIIAEDYDDRISKENISSNENKEEAGDSETLICRACPNKWNAYHACSIFCRQHWSLSLDPDPEYEKRRQLMLSQYPVPEGWKDVYDPGCKRHYYWCMASDEVSWFPPGHPKFYAGPPASKFREEIYQKEEQEENAADSAESGEESESDSSSEESVLSEEEEKPRRVIEREKKQEKRNVAKGKGKVEFNDLDPMDPASYSDIPRGD
;
A
#
# COMPACT_ATOMS: atom_id res chain seq x y z
N MET A 1 7.91 42.46 -27.89
CA MET A 1 7.76 43.81 -27.31
C MET A 1 8.66 43.89 -26.09
N PRO A 2 9.55 44.89 -25.97
CA PRO A 2 10.41 45.02 -24.80
C PRO A 2 9.58 45.28 -23.53
N LEU A 3 9.93 44.63 -22.42
CA LEU A 3 9.25 44.84 -21.15
C LEU A 3 9.54 46.27 -20.64
N PRO A 4 8.54 46.96 -20.07
CA PRO A 4 8.76 48.28 -19.46
C PRO A 4 9.77 48.17 -18.30
N PRO A 5 10.70 49.13 -18.18
CA PRO A 5 11.88 49.03 -17.30
C PRO A 5 11.54 48.84 -15.81
N ALA A 6 10.43 49.42 -15.36
CA ALA A 6 9.95 49.27 -13.98
C ALA A 6 9.49 47.82 -13.66
N LEU A 7 8.95 47.11 -14.66
CA LEU A 7 8.47 45.74 -14.52
C LEU A 7 9.66 44.77 -14.58
N ALA A 8 10.60 45.01 -15.51
CA ALA A 8 11.84 44.24 -15.61
C ALA A 8 12.67 44.27 -14.31
N ALA A 9 12.83 45.44 -13.68
CA ALA A 9 13.54 45.54 -12.40
C ALA A 9 12.86 44.77 -11.26
N ARG A 10 11.53 44.73 -11.25
CA ARG A 10 10.75 43.96 -10.26
C ARG A 10 10.86 42.46 -10.47
N LEU A 11 10.87 42.01 -11.72
CA LEU A 11 11.06 40.60 -12.06
C LEU A 11 12.49 40.13 -11.79
N ALA A 12 13.50 40.97 -12.09
CA ALA A 12 14.90 40.69 -11.78
C ALA A 12 15.14 40.57 -10.26
N LYS A 13 14.54 41.46 -9.44
CA LYS A 13 14.59 41.35 -7.97
C LYS A 13 13.96 40.06 -7.42
N ARG A 14 13.06 39.44 -8.19
CA ARG A 14 12.40 38.17 -7.84
C ARG A 14 13.06 36.96 -8.49
N GLY A 15 14.20 37.13 -9.18
CA GLY A 15 14.91 36.06 -9.87
C GLY A 15 14.19 35.51 -11.10
N LEU A 16 13.17 36.20 -11.62
CA LEU A 16 12.33 35.74 -12.75
C LEU A 16 12.89 36.16 -14.12
N LEU A 17 13.96 36.95 -14.16
CA LEU A 17 14.69 37.29 -15.37
C LEU A 17 16.13 36.82 -15.18
N SER A 18 16.53 35.78 -15.91
CA SER A 18 17.93 35.46 -16.09
C SER A 18 18.59 36.59 -16.86
N LYS A 19 19.72 37.10 -16.36
CA LYS A 19 20.57 38.00 -17.15
C LYS A 19 20.94 37.25 -18.42
N THR A 20 20.45 37.71 -19.55
CA THR A 20 20.97 37.34 -20.87
C THR A 20 22.41 37.81 -20.91
N VAL A 21 23.33 36.87 -20.66
CA VAL A 21 24.75 37.05 -20.93
C VAL A 21 24.91 36.87 -22.43
N GLU A 22 24.93 37.99 -23.16
CA GLU A 22 25.62 38.03 -24.44
C GLU A 22 27.09 38.30 -24.13
N ASN A 23 27.95 37.31 -24.40
CA ASN A 23 29.37 37.47 -24.70
C ASN A 23 29.88 36.18 -25.35
N GLU A 24 30.04 36.26 -26.67
CA GLU A 24 31.18 35.82 -27.49
C GLU A 24 31.96 34.55 -27.09
N SER A 25 31.83 33.54 -27.95
CA SER A 25 32.88 32.63 -28.45
C SER A 25 33.95 32.13 -27.47
N GLN A 26 33.70 30.97 -26.87
CA GLN A 26 34.75 29.99 -26.59
C GLN A 26 34.22 28.59 -26.93
N GLU A 27 34.77 28.01 -28.01
CA GLU A 27 34.65 26.59 -28.30
C GLU A 27 35.37 25.82 -27.19
N GLU A 28 34.61 25.24 -26.25
CA GLU A 28 35.16 24.39 -25.21
C GLU A 28 35.09 22.93 -25.65
N ILE A 29 36.29 22.40 -25.87
CA ILE A 29 36.63 21.00 -26.12
C ILE A 29 36.27 20.22 -24.85
N ILE A 30 35.21 19.40 -24.92
CA ILE A 30 34.87 18.45 -23.86
C ILE A 30 35.86 17.30 -23.98
N ALA A 31 37.03 17.46 -23.37
CA ALA A 31 37.95 16.36 -23.13
C ALA A 31 37.35 15.48 -22.02
N GLU A 32 37.03 14.24 -22.38
CA GLU A 32 36.89 13.13 -21.45
C GLU A 32 38.22 12.97 -20.71
N ASP A 33 38.26 13.35 -19.43
CA ASP A 33 39.34 12.92 -18.54
C ASP A 33 38.77 12.56 -17.16
N TYR A 34 39.29 11.46 -16.66
CA TYR A 34 38.71 10.54 -15.68
C TYR A 34 38.75 11.04 -14.22
N ASP A 35 37.84 10.46 -13.43
CA ASP A 35 37.85 10.11 -12.00
C ASP A 35 38.70 10.91 -10.98
N ASP A 36 37.97 11.25 -9.90
CA ASP A 36 38.41 11.34 -8.51
C ASP A 36 39.49 12.36 -8.13
N ARG A 37 39.03 13.54 -7.68
CA ARG A 37 39.37 14.03 -6.34
C ARG A 37 38.44 15.13 -5.83
N ILE A 38 37.76 14.79 -4.75
CA ILE A 38 37.05 15.64 -3.81
C ILE A 38 37.86 16.91 -3.49
N SER A 39 37.27 18.09 -3.72
CA SER A 39 37.50 19.24 -2.86
C SER A 39 36.16 19.91 -2.55
N LYS A 40 35.83 19.86 -1.26
CA LYS A 40 34.69 20.50 -0.63
C LYS A 40 34.82 22.01 -0.85
N GLU A 41 33.82 22.64 -1.48
CA GLU A 41 33.44 24.03 -1.22
C GLU A 41 32.16 24.38 -2.00
N ASN A 42 31.01 24.07 -1.38
CA ASN A 42 29.78 24.87 -1.36
C ASN A 42 28.64 24.04 -0.73
N ILE A 43 28.71 23.89 0.59
CA ILE A 43 27.60 23.43 1.43
C ILE A 43 27.07 24.65 2.18
N SER A 44 25.95 25.20 1.71
CA SER A 44 24.95 25.97 2.46
C SER A 44 23.82 26.22 1.44
N SER A 45 22.60 25.70 1.54
CA SER A 45 21.82 25.31 2.69
C SER A 45 20.61 24.52 2.17
N ASN A 46 20.55 23.23 2.44
CA ASN A 46 19.28 22.51 2.55
C ASN A 46 19.50 21.22 3.36
N GLU A 47 19.45 21.36 4.68
CA GLU A 47 19.35 20.22 5.59
C GLU A 47 17.93 19.67 5.48
N ASN A 48 17.75 18.78 4.51
CA ASN A 48 16.77 17.69 4.52
C ASN A 48 17.39 16.58 3.67
N LYS A 49 18.49 16.05 4.18
CA LYS A 49 19.15 14.85 3.66
C LYS A 49 18.55 13.65 4.40
N GLU A 50 17.26 13.41 4.20
CA GLU A 50 16.69 12.09 4.44
C GLU A 50 17.01 11.24 3.21
N GLU A 51 17.93 10.31 3.41
CA GLU A 51 18.20 9.11 2.64
C GLU A 51 17.35 8.93 1.37
N ALA A 52 17.91 9.36 0.24
CA ALA A 52 17.57 8.81 -1.06
C ALA A 52 18.04 7.35 -1.08
N GLY A 53 17.15 6.46 -0.65
CA GLY A 53 17.39 5.03 -0.53
C GLY A 53 16.09 4.29 -0.19
N ASP A 54 15.07 4.46 -1.01
CA ASP A 54 14.15 3.39 -1.42
C ASP A 54 13.03 3.98 -2.27
N SER A 55 13.18 3.86 -3.57
CA SER A 55 12.08 3.99 -4.54
C SER A 55 11.06 2.83 -4.44
N GLU A 56 11.18 1.94 -3.45
CA GLU A 56 10.41 0.68 -3.36
C GLU A 56 9.38 0.64 -2.20
N THR A 57 9.32 1.62 -1.30
CA THR A 57 8.33 1.60 -0.22
C THR A 57 7.34 2.75 -0.32
N LEU A 58 6.21 2.45 -0.99
CA LEU A 58 4.99 3.29 -1.09
C LEU A 58 4.35 3.64 0.27
N ILE A 59 5.01 3.38 1.40
CA ILE A 59 4.49 3.48 2.76
C ILE A 59 5.42 4.33 3.63
N CYS A 60 4.92 5.49 3.99
CA CYS A 60 5.52 6.39 4.94
C CYS A 60 5.63 5.79 6.36
N ARG A 61 6.83 5.84 6.96
CA ARG A 61 7.16 5.18 8.24
C ARG A 61 6.25 5.59 9.41
N ALA A 62 5.81 6.84 9.45
CA ALA A 62 4.95 7.38 10.49
C ALA A 62 3.44 7.25 10.19
N CYS A 63 3.04 6.57 9.10
CA CYS A 63 1.63 6.42 8.77
C CYS A 63 0.90 5.59 9.83
N PRO A 64 -0.23 6.07 10.39
CA PRO A 64 -1.04 5.27 11.29
C PRO A 64 -1.71 4.08 10.60
N ASN A 65 -1.83 4.11 9.27
CA ASN A 65 -2.41 3.03 8.47
C ASN A 65 -1.35 2.07 7.88
N LYS A 66 -0.09 2.16 8.35
CA LYS A 66 1.02 1.27 7.95
C LYS A 66 0.83 -0.18 8.39
N TRP A 67 -0.17 -0.53 9.19
CA TRP A 67 -0.48 -1.93 9.50
C TRP A 67 -1.41 -2.57 8.47
N ASN A 68 -2.16 -1.77 7.70
CA ASN A 68 -3.03 -2.30 6.65
C ASN A 68 -2.17 -2.70 5.45
N ALA A 69 -2.23 -3.97 5.07
CA ALA A 69 -1.48 -4.51 3.93
C ALA A 69 -1.84 -3.81 2.61
N TYR A 70 -3.11 -3.41 2.46
CA TYR A 70 -3.66 -2.78 1.25
C TYR A 70 -3.52 -1.25 1.22
N HIS A 71 -2.90 -0.64 2.23
CA HIS A 71 -2.74 0.80 2.27
C HIS A 71 -1.46 1.27 1.55
N ALA A 72 -1.63 2.06 0.49
CA ALA A 72 -0.57 2.86 -0.10
C ALA A 72 -0.59 4.29 0.47
N CYS A 73 0.55 4.80 0.96
CA CYS A 73 0.63 6.17 1.44
C CYS A 73 0.44 7.15 0.27
N SER A 74 -0.60 7.97 0.36
CA SER A 74 -0.77 9.13 -0.50
C SER A 74 0.22 10.25 -0.14
N ILE A 75 0.28 11.29 -0.98
CA ILE A 75 1.08 12.50 -0.71
C ILE A 75 0.67 13.13 0.62
N PHE A 76 -0.62 13.14 0.92
CA PHE A 76 -1.15 13.62 2.21
C PHE A 76 -0.51 12.87 3.38
N CYS A 77 -0.36 11.54 3.26
CA CYS A 77 0.18 10.73 4.34
C CYS A 77 1.62 11.13 4.68
N ARG A 78 2.43 11.37 3.64
CA ARG A 78 3.83 11.81 3.77
C ARG A 78 3.97 13.20 4.37
N GLN A 79 3.03 14.11 4.08
CA GLN A 79 3.07 15.50 4.56
C GLN A 79 2.49 15.64 5.96
N HIS A 80 1.47 14.86 6.30
CA HIS A 80 0.72 15.03 7.54
C HIS A 80 1.30 14.23 8.71
N TRP A 81 1.83 13.05 8.43
CA TRP A 81 2.50 12.22 9.42
C TRP A 81 4.01 12.34 9.22
N SER A 82 4.58 13.40 9.80
CA SER A 82 6.03 13.55 9.94
C SER A 82 6.58 12.57 10.98
N LEU A 83 7.85 12.18 10.85
CA LEU A 83 8.51 11.31 11.82
C LEU A 83 8.66 12.05 13.16
N SER A 84 7.70 11.87 14.06
CA SER A 84 7.96 12.02 15.49
C SER A 84 8.65 10.74 15.94
N LEU A 85 9.96 10.81 16.13
CA LEU A 85 10.78 9.66 16.53
C LEU A 85 10.65 9.36 18.03
N ASP A 86 10.28 10.36 18.82
CA ASP A 86 10.24 10.22 20.27
C ASP A 86 8.91 9.62 20.75
N PRO A 87 8.96 8.57 21.59
CA PRO A 87 7.77 8.01 22.22
C PRO A 87 7.14 8.99 23.21
N ASP A 88 5.83 8.88 23.37
CA ASP A 88 5.10 9.60 24.42
C ASP A 88 5.66 9.21 25.81
N PRO A 89 6.01 10.18 26.68
CA PRO A 89 6.65 9.90 27.96
C PRO A 89 5.78 9.08 28.91
N GLU A 90 4.46 9.18 28.81
CA GLU A 90 3.57 8.37 29.65
C GLU A 90 3.55 6.91 29.18
N TYR A 91 3.49 6.70 27.86
CA TYR A 91 3.65 5.38 27.26
C TYR A 91 4.99 4.73 27.65
N GLU A 92 6.10 5.48 27.60
CA GLU A 92 7.42 4.94 27.92
C GLU A 92 7.51 4.47 29.38
N LYS A 93 6.91 5.20 30.33
CA LYS A 93 6.83 4.78 31.73
C LYS A 93 6.09 3.44 31.89
N ARG A 94 4.94 3.28 31.23
CA ARG A 94 4.17 2.01 31.28
C ARG A 94 4.97 0.86 30.67
N ARG A 95 5.70 1.14 29.59
CA ARG A 95 6.57 0.16 28.95
C ARG A 95 7.72 -0.28 29.86
N GLN A 96 8.40 0.66 30.53
CA GLN A 96 9.49 0.35 31.46
C GLN A 96 9.02 -0.51 32.64
N LEU A 97 7.82 -0.23 33.18
CA LEU A 97 7.21 -1.07 34.21
C LEU A 97 6.94 -2.49 33.70
N MET A 98 6.44 -2.63 32.47
CA MET A 98 6.23 -3.94 31.86
C MET A 98 7.55 -4.68 31.64
N LEU A 99 8.60 -4.00 31.19
CA LEU A 99 9.93 -4.58 31.01
C LEU A 99 10.62 -4.94 32.32
N SER A 100 10.32 -4.26 33.43
CA SER A 100 10.82 -4.67 34.76
C SER A 100 10.26 -6.02 35.21
N GLN A 101 9.06 -6.40 34.74
CA GLN A 101 8.45 -7.70 35.02
C GLN A 101 8.85 -8.74 33.97
N TYR A 102 8.97 -8.32 32.71
CA TYR A 102 9.26 -9.16 31.56
C TYR A 102 10.45 -8.60 30.77
N PRO A 103 11.69 -8.83 31.24
CA PRO A 103 12.88 -8.34 30.55
C PRO A 103 13.00 -8.96 29.16
N VAL A 104 13.57 -8.21 28.22
CA VAL A 104 13.81 -8.69 26.85
C VAL A 104 14.96 -9.69 26.86
N PRO A 105 14.75 -10.95 26.44
CA PRO A 105 15.82 -11.94 26.35
C PRO A 105 16.86 -11.59 25.27
N GLU A 106 18.04 -12.20 25.37
CA GLU A 106 19.07 -12.10 24.34
C GLU A 106 18.57 -12.66 23.00
N GLY A 107 18.86 -11.96 21.91
CA GLY A 107 18.35 -12.28 20.56
C GLY A 107 17.05 -11.55 20.17
N TRP A 108 16.37 -10.92 21.14
CA TRP A 108 15.23 -10.05 20.88
C TRP A 108 15.65 -8.57 21.00
N LYS A 109 15.18 -7.76 20.06
CA LYS A 109 15.42 -6.32 20.02
C LYS A 109 14.09 -5.58 20.13
N ASP A 110 14.05 -4.54 20.96
CA ASP A 110 12.95 -3.60 21.00
C ASP A 110 13.10 -2.54 19.91
N VAL A 111 12.02 -2.29 19.16
CA VAL A 111 12.00 -1.31 18.07
C VAL A 111 10.76 -0.45 18.19
N TYR A 112 10.94 0.87 18.22
CA TYR A 112 9.83 1.83 18.22
C TYR A 112 9.25 1.98 16.81
N ASP A 113 7.94 1.82 16.65
CA ASP A 113 7.23 2.14 15.40
C ASP A 113 6.52 3.50 15.52
N PRO A 114 6.99 4.55 14.82
CA PRO A 114 6.37 5.88 14.86
C PRO A 114 4.92 5.90 14.39
N GLY A 115 4.54 5.02 13.44
CA GLY A 115 3.17 4.97 12.92
C GLY A 115 2.15 4.50 13.96
N CYS A 116 2.51 3.47 14.73
CA CYS A 116 1.68 2.93 15.80
C CYS A 116 1.94 3.58 17.18
N LYS A 117 2.98 4.42 17.28
CA LYS A 117 3.47 5.04 18.51
C LYS A 117 3.74 4.02 19.62
N ARG A 118 4.23 2.85 19.25
CA ARG A 118 4.43 1.72 20.16
C ARG A 118 5.65 0.90 19.75
N HIS A 119 6.31 0.32 20.74
CA HIS A 119 7.37 -0.66 20.54
C HIS A 119 6.81 -2.04 20.19
N TYR A 120 7.44 -2.66 19.21
CA TYR A 120 7.37 -4.08 18.95
C TYR A 120 8.72 -4.72 19.28
N TYR A 121 8.74 -6.04 19.37
CA TYR A 121 9.95 -6.82 19.63
C TYR A 121 10.24 -7.66 18.40
N TRP A 122 11.49 -7.69 17.98
CA TRP A 122 11.96 -8.39 16.80
C TRP A 122 13.04 -9.39 17.20
N CYS A 123 12.84 -10.65 16.83
CA CYS A 123 13.84 -11.69 16.97
C CYS A 123 14.82 -11.60 15.81
N MET A 124 16.07 -11.26 16.08
CA MET A 124 17.09 -11.12 15.04
C MET A 124 17.51 -12.47 14.43
N ALA A 125 17.21 -13.59 15.09
CA ALA A 125 17.57 -14.93 14.63
C ALA A 125 16.52 -15.56 13.71
N SER A 126 15.23 -15.35 13.98
CA SER A 126 14.11 -15.95 13.21
C SER A 126 13.37 -14.95 12.31
N ASP A 127 13.74 -13.66 12.36
CA ASP A 127 13.00 -12.55 11.74
C ASP A 127 11.53 -12.41 12.17
N GLU A 128 11.15 -12.99 13.30
CA GLU A 128 9.79 -12.89 13.82
C GLU A 128 9.58 -11.63 14.65
N VAL A 129 8.36 -11.09 14.62
CA VAL A 129 7.98 -9.89 15.37
C VAL A 129 6.82 -10.16 16.32
N SER A 130 6.79 -9.44 17.44
CA SER A 130 5.73 -9.52 18.45
C SER A 130 5.41 -8.15 19.09
N TRP A 131 4.19 -7.99 19.61
CA TRP A 131 3.78 -6.76 20.32
C TRP A 131 4.11 -6.73 21.82
N PHE A 132 4.56 -7.85 22.36
CA PHE A 132 4.91 -8.07 23.76
C PHE A 132 6.25 -8.80 23.83
N PRO A 133 7.06 -8.61 24.90
CA PRO A 133 8.32 -9.33 25.03
C PRO A 133 8.05 -10.84 25.24
N PRO A 134 9.01 -11.72 24.91
CA PRO A 134 8.84 -13.19 24.96
C PRO A 134 8.36 -13.75 26.30
N GLY A 135 8.72 -13.12 27.42
CA GLY A 135 8.28 -13.57 28.76
C GLY A 135 6.84 -13.20 29.12
N HIS A 136 6.17 -12.38 28.32
CA HIS A 136 4.83 -11.85 28.63
C HIS A 136 3.74 -12.89 28.31
N PRO A 137 2.66 -13.02 29.12
CA PRO A 137 1.61 -14.03 28.91
C PRO A 137 0.82 -13.88 27.59
N LYS A 138 0.84 -12.68 27.01
CA LYS A 138 0.23 -12.38 25.69
C LYS A 138 1.26 -12.35 24.55
N PHE A 139 2.42 -12.95 24.76
CA PHE A 139 3.44 -13.06 23.72
C PHE A 139 2.92 -13.91 22.57
N TYR A 140 3.09 -13.39 21.35
CA TYR A 140 2.83 -14.10 20.11
C TYR A 140 3.82 -13.57 19.08
N ALA A 141 4.64 -14.47 18.54
CA ALA A 141 5.59 -14.17 17.49
C ALA A 141 5.04 -14.65 16.14
N GLY A 142 5.22 -13.83 15.11
CA GLY A 142 4.86 -14.19 13.74
C GLY A 142 5.72 -13.43 12.73
N PRO A 143 5.59 -13.75 11.43
CA PRO A 143 6.32 -13.04 10.40
C PRO A 143 5.93 -11.55 10.35
N PRO A 144 6.85 -10.67 9.93
CA PRO A 144 6.61 -9.23 9.87
C PRO A 144 5.61 -8.87 8.78
N ALA A 145 4.87 -7.78 8.99
CA ALA A 145 3.87 -7.27 8.06
C ALA A 145 4.44 -6.96 6.65
N SER A 146 5.76 -6.71 6.52
CA SER A 146 6.41 -6.53 5.22
C SER A 146 6.38 -7.81 4.38
N LYS A 147 6.69 -8.96 4.97
CA LYS A 147 6.64 -10.26 4.26
C LYS A 147 5.23 -10.56 3.75
N PHE A 148 4.20 -10.29 4.56
CA PHE A 148 2.81 -10.44 4.11
C PHE A 148 2.45 -9.54 2.93
N ARG A 149 3.01 -8.33 2.83
CA ARG A 149 2.80 -7.46 1.67
C ARG A 149 3.49 -7.99 0.43
N GLU A 150 4.74 -8.40 0.58
CA GLU A 150 5.52 -8.99 -0.51
C GLU A 150 4.79 -10.21 -1.08
N GLU A 151 4.21 -11.07 -0.24
CA GLU A 151 3.39 -12.21 -0.66
C GLU A 151 2.13 -11.80 -1.44
N ILE A 152 1.46 -10.71 -1.04
CA ILE A 152 0.28 -10.19 -1.76
C ILE A 152 0.70 -9.68 -3.13
N TYR A 153 1.75 -8.85 -3.21
CA TYR A 153 2.25 -8.32 -4.48
C TYR A 153 2.71 -9.43 -5.44
N GLN A 154 3.47 -10.41 -4.95
CA GLN A 154 3.90 -11.55 -5.76
C GLN A 154 2.71 -12.37 -6.28
N LYS A 155 1.64 -12.48 -5.49
CA LYS A 155 0.43 -13.20 -5.91
C LYS A 155 -0.33 -12.42 -6.98
N GLU A 156 -0.45 -11.10 -6.82
CA GLU A 156 -1.07 -10.22 -7.84
C GLU A 156 -0.30 -10.31 -9.16
N GLU A 157 1.04 -10.26 -9.14
CA GLU A 157 1.88 -10.43 -10.33
C GLU A 157 1.71 -11.81 -10.98
N GLN A 158 1.61 -12.89 -10.19
CA GLN A 158 1.38 -14.23 -10.73
C GLN A 158 0.00 -14.36 -11.40
N GLU A 159 -1.04 -13.75 -10.82
CA GLU A 159 -2.39 -13.75 -11.38
C GLU A 159 -2.45 -12.93 -12.69
N GLU A 160 -1.76 -11.79 -12.75
CA GLU A 160 -1.66 -10.97 -13.97
C GLU A 160 -0.93 -11.71 -15.10
N ASN A 161 0.21 -12.35 -14.81
CA ASN A 161 0.96 -13.13 -15.81
C ASN A 161 0.19 -14.38 -16.29
N ALA A 162 -0.60 -15.01 -15.41
CA ALA A 162 -1.44 -16.14 -15.77
C ALA A 162 -2.63 -15.73 -16.66
N ALA A 163 -3.20 -14.54 -16.44
CA ALA A 163 -4.25 -13.99 -17.27
C ALA A 163 -3.75 -13.69 -18.70
N ASP A 164 -2.55 -13.11 -18.83
CA ASP A 164 -1.93 -12.79 -20.13
C ASP A 164 -1.52 -14.05 -20.91
N SER A 165 -1.03 -15.09 -20.20
CA SER A 165 -0.71 -16.39 -20.81
C SER A 165 -1.95 -17.17 -21.29
N ALA A 166 -3.11 -17.01 -20.65
CA ALA A 166 -4.35 -17.66 -21.06
C ALA A 166 -5.02 -16.98 -22.27
N GLU A 167 -4.64 -15.74 -22.59
CA GLU A 167 -5.14 -15.00 -23.77
C GLU A 167 -4.37 -15.37 -25.06
N SER A 168 -3.14 -15.92 -24.95
CA SER A 168 -2.31 -16.30 -26.11
C SER A 168 -2.35 -17.79 -26.49
N GLY A 169 -3.24 -18.59 -25.91
CA GLY A 169 -3.27 -20.05 -26.05
C GLY A 169 -4.56 -20.62 -26.64
N GLU A 170 -4.97 -20.21 -27.83
CA GLU A 170 -6.06 -20.84 -28.59
C GLU A 170 -5.59 -21.27 -29.98
N GLU A 171 -5.03 -22.49 -30.11
CA GLU A 171 -5.24 -23.42 -31.24
C GLU A 171 -4.38 -24.69 -31.08
N SER A 172 -4.95 -25.75 -30.51
CA SER A 172 -4.44 -27.11 -30.79
C SER A 172 -5.59 -28.11 -30.74
N GLU A 173 -6.16 -28.33 -31.92
CA GLU A 173 -7.12 -29.39 -32.22
C GLU A 173 -6.50 -30.76 -31.89
N SER A 174 -7.09 -31.52 -30.96
CA SER A 174 -6.78 -32.95 -30.83
C SER A 174 -8.06 -33.78 -30.78
N ASP A 175 -8.33 -34.40 -31.91
CA ASP A 175 -9.37 -35.39 -32.20
C ASP A 175 -9.07 -36.73 -31.48
N SER A 176 -10.04 -37.27 -30.74
CA SER A 176 -10.14 -38.72 -30.49
C SER A 176 -11.54 -39.11 -29.99
N SER A 177 -12.22 -39.81 -30.91
CA SER A 177 -13.53 -40.49 -30.91
C SER A 177 -13.96 -41.33 -29.69
N SER A 178 -15.29 -41.57 -29.67
CA SER A 178 -16.01 -42.81 -29.22
C SER A 178 -16.48 -42.88 -27.75
N GLU A 179 -17.74 -43.13 -27.36
CA GLU A 179 -18.99 -43.62 -27.98
C GLU A 179 -20.22 -43.12 -27.17
N GLU A 180 -21.40 -43.23 -27.80
CA GLU A 180 -22.76 -42.77 -27.48
C GLU A 180 -23.48 -43.33 -26.22
N SER A 181 -24.24 -42.49 -25.50
CA SER A 181 -25.55 -42.87 -24.91
C SER A 181 -26.43 -41.65 -24.57
N VAL A 182 -27.66 -41.69 -25.08
CA VAL A 182 -28.70 -40.65 -25.22
C VAL A 182 -29.40 -40.21 -23.91
N LEU A 183 -29.85 -38.93 -23.90
CA LEU A 183 -30.98 -38.29 -23.17
C LEU A 183 -30.76 -37.69 -21.75
N SER A 184 -30.53 -36.37 -21.69
CA SER A 184 -31.43 -35.37 -21.07
C SER A 184 -30.92 -33.95 -21.35
N GLU A 185 -31.73 -33.12 -22.02
CA GLU A 185 -31.45 -31.70 -22.31
C GLU A 185 -31.61 -30.87 -21.02
N GLU A 186 -30.50 -30.58 -20.35
CA GLU A 186 -30.38 -29.44 -19.44
C GLU A 186 -29.14 -28.66 -19.93
N GLU A 187 -29.38 -27.51 -20.57
CA GLU A 187 -28.31 -26.66 -21.08
C GLU A 187 -27.42 -26.19 -19.92
N GLU A 188 -26.27 -26.84 -19.74
CA GLU A 188 -25.29 -26.43 -18.75
C GLU A 188 -24.63 -25.11 -19.22
N LYS A 189 -25.19 -23.98 -18.76
CA LYS A 189 -24.63 -22.66 -19.03
C LYS A 189 -23.13 -22.65 -18.67
N PRO A 190 -22.25 -22.11 -19.53
CA PRO A 190 -20.81 -22.11 -19.27
C PRO A 190 -20.54 -21.40 -17.94
N ARG A 191 -19.64 -21.96 -17.10
CA ARG A 191 -19.37 -21.50 -15.72
C ARG A 191 -19.19 -19.98 -15.58
N ARG A 192 -18.60 -19.33 -16.60
CA ARG A 192 -18.42 -17.86 -16.68
C ARG A 192 -19.74 -17.08 -16.66
N VAL A 193 -20.83 -17.65 -17.19
CA VAL A 193 -22.17 -17.05 -17.18
C VAL A 193 -22.82 -17.20 -15.81
N ILE A 194 -22.72 -18.38 -15.19
CA ILE A 194 -23.24 -18.64 -13.83
C ILE A 194 -22.58 -17.71 -12.82
N GLU A 195 -21.27 -17.49 -12.95
CA GLU A 195 -20.51 -16.62 -12.05
C GLU A 195 -20.85 -15.13 -12.24
N ARG A 196 -21.09 -14.71 -13.49
CA ARG A 196 -21.59 -13.36 -13.80
C ARG A 196 -23.00 -13.13 -13.26
N GLU A 197 -23.90 -14.11 -13.38
CA GLU A 197 -25.26 -14.06 -12.83
C GLU A 197 -25.21 -13.96 -11.29
N LYS A 198 -24.42 -14.80 -10.60
CA LYS A 198 -24.23 -14.72 -9.13
C LYS A 198 -23.65 -13.37 -8.68
N LYS A 199 -22.72 -12.79 -9.45
CA LYS A 199 -22.15 -11.47 -9.13
C LYS A 199 -23.16 -10.34 -9.33
N GLN A 200 -24.00 -10.43 -10.36
CA GLN A 200 -25.10 -9.48 -10.57
C GLN A 200 -26.15 -9.60 -9.47
N GLU A 201 -26.51 -10.81 -9.06
CA GLU A 201 -27.48 -11.07 -8.00
C GLU A 201 -27.01 -10.50 -6.65
N LYS A 202 -25.77 -10.79 -6.24
CA LYS A 202 -25.16 -10.17 -5.05
C LYS A 202 -25.17 -8.64 -5.09
N ARG A 203 -24.96 -8.06 -6.29
CA ARG A 203 -24.97 -6.60 -6.49
C ARG A 203 -26.38 -6.02 -6.45
N ASN A 204 -27.40 -6.79 -6.83
CA ASN A 204 -28.81 -6.39 -6.76
C ASN A 204 -29.34 -6.49 -5.32
N VAL A 205 -28.94 -7.52 -4.56
CA VAL A 205 -29.20 -7.67 -3.13
C VAL A 205 -28.57 -6.52 -2.34
N ALA A 206 -27.30 -6.20 -2.59
CA ALA A 206 -26.62 -5.07 -1.94
C ALA A 206 -27.23 -3.69 -2.28
N LYS A 207 -27.96 -3.58 -3.40
CA LYS A 207 -28.69 -2.37 -3.82
C LYS A 207 -30.15 -2.36 -3.38
N GLY A 208 -30.60 -3.34 -2.59
CA GLY A 208 -31.99 -3.44 -2.11
C GLY A 208 -33.02 -3.66 -3.22
N LYS A 209 -32.61 -4.13 -4.40
CA LYS A 209 -33.47 -4.39 -5.56
C LYS A 209 -33.79 -5.88 -5.74
N GLY A 210 -33.91 -6.61 -4.63
CA GLY A 210 -34.44 -7.97 -4.64
C GLY A 210 -35.97 -7.92 -4.63
N LYS A 211 -36.63 -8.71 -5.47
CA LYS A 211 -38.07 -8.93 -5.38
C LYS A 211 -38.31 -9.78 -4.14
N VAL A 212 -38.71 -9.16 -3.03
CA VAL A 212 -38.98 -9.87 -1.77
C VAL A 212 -40.26 -10.68 -1.97
N GLU A 213 -40.15 -12.01 -1.99
CA GLU A 213 -41.34 -12.86 -2.02
C GLU A 213 -42.11 -12.77 -0.70
N PHE A 214 -43.41 -13.07 -0.74
CA PHE A 214 -44.37 -12.82 0.34
C PHE A 214 -44.03 -13.49 1.70
N ASN A 215 -43.07 -14.42 1.74
CA ASN A 215 -42.65 -15.17 2.93
C ASN A 215 -41.15 -15.08 3.29
N ASP A 216 -40.36 -14.22 2.63
CA ASP A 216 -38.91 -14.07 2.89
C ASP A 216 -38.59 -13.01 3.96
N LEU A 217 -39.51 -12.77 4.90
CA LEU A 217 -39.25 -11.86 6.04
C LEU A 217 -38.50 -12.61 7.14
N ASP A 218 -37.42 -12.00 7.63
CA ASP A 218 -36.70 -12.51 8.79
C ASP A 218 -37.66 -12.56 9.99
N PRO A 219 -37.85 -13.73 10.63
CA PRO A 219 -38.72 -13.89 11.80
C PRO A 219 -38.25 -13.08 13.02
N MET A 220 -37.12 -12.40 12.98
CA MET A 220 -36.70 -11.43 14.00
C MET A 220 -36.85 -9.96 13.57
N ASP A 221 -37.33 -9.69 12.35
CA ASP A 221 -37.57 -8.33 11.87
C ASP A 221 -38.88 -7.77 12.46
N PRO A 222 -38.89 -6.58 13.09
CA PRO A 222 -40.10 -5.92 13.58
C PRO A 222 -41.22 -5.79 12.52
N ALA A 223 -40.86 -5.67 11.24
CA ALA A 223 -41.84 -5.62 10.16
C ALA A 223 -42.62 -6.95 9.99
N SER A 224 -42.01 -8.09 10.34
CA SER A 224 -42.65 -9.41 10.29
C SER A 224 -43.78 -9.58 11.32
N TYR A 225 -43.80 -8.76 12.38
CA TYR A 225 -44.81 -8.80 13.43
C TYR A 225 -45.78 -7.61 13.38
N SER A 226 -45.66 -6.76 12.37
CA SER A 226 -46.49 -5.57 12.23
C SER A 226 -47.63 -5.81 11.23
N ASP A 227 -48.85 -5.41 11.59
CA ASP A 227 -50.06 -5.48 10.72
C ASP A 227 -50.10 -4.35 9.68
N ILE A 228 -48.95 -4.06 9.06
CA ILE A 228 -48.82 -3.01 8.06
C ILE A 228 -49.20 -3.62 6.70
N PRO A 229 -50.14 -3.03 5.94
CA PRO A 229 -50.54 -3.56 4.64
C PRO A 229 -49.35 -3.51 3.67
N ARG A 230 -49.03 -4.66 3.08
CA ARG A 230 -47.98 -4.77 2.06
C ARG A 230 -48.58 -4.35 0.71
N GLY A 231 -47.93 -3.42 0.01
CA GLY A 231 -48.37 -3.01 -1.33
C GLY A 231 -48.02 -4.09 -2.36
N ASP A 232 -48.98 -4.45 -3.21
CA ASP A 232 -48.81 -5.36 -4.34
C ASP A 232 -48.00 -4.75 -5.50
#